data_AF-A0A2E2C5F1-F1
#
_entry.id   AF-A0A2E2C5F1-F1
#
_cell.length_a   1.000
_cell.length_b   1.000
_cell.length_c   1.000
_cell.angle_alpha   90.00
_cell.angle_beta   90.00
_cell.angle_gamma   90.00
#
_symmetry.space_group_name_H-M   'P 1'
#
loop_
_entity.id
_entity.type
_entity.pdbx_description
1 polymer ?
#
loop_
_entity_poly.entity_id
_entity_poly.type
_entity_poly.pdbx_seq_one_letter_code
_entity_poly.pdbx_strand_id
1 'polypeptide(L)'
;MTACYRCASIILYLHLAASLSFCDESKLISELRKLPGVHSVTSTPVKTKPKQIIIHLLNWHYISKEDFATDLSDSSDGELSEAEIEKRYRQFLDDVEAIQNEQEQILKYLIEKHKVRSVFLEGLSKKNLSAFNSFIKTLREFEMPEGDGALDLFFKEQYRRDCLQMGAAAQLKISGMLESVLPLENAEAFEAANPVGKDGKVRIDKNAEEKREDEMVKLLMKGEGISVILLGGGHDLTDNLKRMKVDSVLYFRVSGKQYERVVNNQD
;
A
#
# COMPACT_ATOMS: atom_id res chain seq x y z
N MET A 1 23.88 38.29 42.47
CA MET A 1 24.08 38.51 41.03
C MET A 1 25.28 37.67 40.62
N THR A 2 25.01 36.45 40.18
CA THR A 2 26.03 35.39 40.02
C THR A 2 26.07 34.95 38.56
N ALA A 3 27.30 34.73 38.10
CA ALA A 3 27.70 34.74 36.71
C ALA A 3 27.17 33.59 35.84
N CYS A 4 27.00 33.95 34.57
CA CYS A 4 26.72 33.17 33.38
C CYS A 4 27.82 32.13 33.08
N TYR A 5 27.44 30.87 32.85
CA TYR A 5 28.33 29.86 32.25
C TYR A 5 27.66 29.18 31.05
N ARG A 6 28.37 29.26 29.94
CA ARG A 6 28.12 28.64 28.63
C ARG A 6 28.39 27.13 28.70
N CYS A 7 27.53 26.33 28.07
CA CYS A 7 27.88 25.03 27.49
C CYS A 7 27.07 24.84 26.21
N ALA A 8 27.59 25.34 25.09
CA ALA A 8 27.09 25.02 23.76
C ALA A 8 27.83 23.77 23.27
N SER A 9 27.25 22.60 23.46
CA SER A 9 27.71 21.36 22.84
C SER A 9 27.26 21.36 21.38
N ILE A 10 28.17 21.73 20.49
CA ILE A 10 28.02 21.53 19.05
C ILE A 10 28.18 20.03 18.79
N ILE A 11 27.05 19.32 18.70
CA ILE A 11 27.03 17.96 18.16
C ILE A 11 27.16 18.10 16.65
N LEU A 12 28.39 17.94 16.17
CA LEU A 12 28.70 17.85 14.75
C LEU A 12 28.14 16.51 14.24
N TYR A 13 26.88 16.51 13.79
CA TYR A 13 26.33 15.39 13.03
C TYR A 13 27.10 15.30 11.71
N LEU A 14 28.12 14.45 11.67
CA LEU A 14 28.66 13.90 10.44
C LEU A 14 27.52 13.18 9.72
N HIS A 15 26.84 13.88 8.83
CA HIS A 15 26.06 13.25 7.77
C HIS A 15 27.08 12.56 6.89
N LEU A 16 27.35 11.29 7.19
CA LEU A 16 27.88 10.36 6.20
C LEU A 16 26.85 10.35 5.07
N ALA A 17 27.07 11.21 4.08
CA ALA A 17 26.51 11.02 2.75
C ALA A 17 27.18 9.76 2.21
N ALA A 18 26.73 8.59 2.68
CA ALA A 18 26.89 7.36 1.96
C ALA A 18 26.31 7.67 0.59
N SER A 19 27.19 7.76 -0.41
CA SER A 19 26.79 7.84 -1.79
C SER A 19 25.83 6.68 -1.99
N LEU A 20 24.53 7.01 -2.10
CA LEU A 20 23.53 6.07 -2.55
C LEU A 20 23.99 5.67 -3.94
N SER A 21 24.77 4.59 -4.00
CA SER A 21 25.11 3.90 -5.22
C SER A 21 23.76 3.52 -5.80
N PHE A 22 23.26 4.36 -6.70
CA PHE A 22 22.00 4.16 -7.36
C PHE A 22 22.03 2.75 -7.91
N CYS A 23 21.14 1.92 -7.39
CA CYS A 23 20.97 0.56 -7.85
C CYS A 23 20.80 0.64 -9.37
N ASP A 24 21.60 -0.13 -10.11
CA ASP A 24 21.40 -0.27 -11.55
C ASP A 24 19.94 -0.68 -11.76
N GLU A 25 19.15 0.21 -12.36
CA GLU A 25 17.70 0.04 -12.51
C GLU A 25 17.38 -1.25 -13.23
N SER A 26 18.20 -1.61 -14.22
CA SER A 26 18.09 -2.86 -14.96
C SER A 26 18.28 -4.07 -14.05
N LYS A 27 19.16 -3.96 -13.05
CA LYS A 27 19.40 -4.98 -12.04
C LYS A 27 18.21 -5.12 -11.10
N LEU A 28 17.70 -4.02 -10.51
CA LEU A 28 16.55 -4.08 -9.59
C LEU A 28 15.31 -4.69 -10.28
N ILE A 29 14.99 -4.24 -11.50
CA ILE A 29 13.87 -4.79 -12.27
C ILE A 29 14.08 -6.29 -12.57
N SER A 30 15.30 -6.67 -12.97
CA SER A 30 15.66 -8.08 -13.22
C SER A 30 15.56 -8.95 -11.96
N GLU A 31 15.94 -8.41 -10.80
CA GLU A 31 15.85 -9.11 -9.52
C GLU A 31 14.40 -9.29 -9.07
N LEU A 32 13.57 -8.25 -9.18
CA LEU A 32 12.13 -8.33 -8.85
C LEU A 32 11.41 -9.38 -9.72
N ARG A 33 11.71 -9.44 -11.02
CA ARG A 33 11.13 -10.45 -11.94
C ARG A 33 11.46 -11.89 -11.56
N LYS A 34 12.53 -12.12 -10.78
CA LYS A 34 12.95 -13.46 -10.35
C LYS A 34 12.32 -13.89 -9.03
N LEU A 35 11.60 -13.00 -8.34
CA LEU A 35 10.94 -13.35 -7.08
C LEU A 35 9.79 -14.35 -7.34
N PRO A 36 9.63 -15.38 -6.49
CA PRO A 36 8.72 -16.50 -6.76
C PRO A 36 7.23 -16.09 -6.84
N GLY A 37 6.81 -15.00 -6.20
CA GLY A 37 5.44 -14.47 -6.24
C GLY A 37 5.20 -13.38 -7.28
N VAL A 38 6.23 -12.89 -7.98
CA VAL A 38 6.08 -11.83 -8.99
C VAL A 38 5.63 -12.44 -10.32
N HIS A 39 4.61 -11.85 -10.93
CA HIS A 39 4.14 -12.18 -12.27
C HIS A 39 4.75 -11.24 -13.31
N SER A 40 4.59 -9.93 -13.13
CA SER A 40 5.10 -8.94 -14.09
C SER A 40 5.78 -7.75 -13.40
N VAL A 41 6.70 -7.12 -14.14
CA VAL A 41 7.29 -5.82 -13.81
C VAL A 41 7.29 -4.96 -15.07
N THR A 42 6.46 -3.94 -15.11
CA THR A 42 6.32 -3.00 -16.24
C THR A 42 6.87 -1.64 -15.85
N SER A 43 7.75 -1.07 -16.69
CA SER A 43 8.47 0.17 -16.37
C SER A 43 8.27 1.23 -17.44
N THR A 44 8.15 2.49 -17.02
CA THR A 44 8.12 3.64 -17.91
C THR A 44 9.56 4.00 -18.32
N PRO A 45 9.87 4.11 -19.63
CA PRO A 45 11.21 4.50 -20.07
C PRO A 45 11.58 5.90 -19.58
N VAL A 46 12.79 6.04 -19.03
CA VAL A 46 13.37 7.34 -18.66
C VAL A 46 14.48 7.73 -19.64
N LYS A 47 14.56 9.01 -19.99
CA LYS A 47 15.58 9.55 -20.93
C LYS A 47 16.91 9.83 -20.25
N THR A 48 16.88 10.04 -18.94
CA THR A 48 18.03 10.42 -18.13
C THR A 48 18.14 9.46 -16.96
N LYS A 49 19.33 9.41 -16.35
CA LYS A 49 19.50 8.68 -15.08
C LYS A 49 18.48 9.21 -14.05
N PRO A 50 17.59 8.37 -13.52
CA PRO A 50 16.58 8.75 -12.56
C PRO A 50 17.24 9.13 -11.23
N LYS A 51 16.63 10.12 -10.58
CA LYS A 51 16.94 10.58 -9.22
C LYS A 51 16.09 9.87 -8.18
N GLN A 52 14.99 9.27 -8.60
CA GLN A 52 14.07 8.54 -7.74
C GLN A 52 13.47 7.38 -8.52
N ILE A 53 13.21 6.29 -7.79
CA ILE A 53 12.51 5.10 -8.27
C ILE A 53 11.22 5.00 -7.49
N ILE A 54 10.08 4.88 -8.18
CA ILE A 54 8.80 4.57 -7.59
C ILE A 54 8.43 3.14 -7.98
N ILE A 55 8.28 2.29 -6.97
CA ILE A 55 7.83 0.90 -7.10
C ILE A 55 6.35 0.85 -6.71
N HIS A 56 5.48 0.65 -7.71
CA HIS A 56 4.05 0.45 -7.51
C HIS A 56 3.74 -1.03 -7.38
N LEU A 57 3.53 -1.51 -6.16
CA LEU A 57 3.03 -2.86 -5.90
C LEU A 57 1.52 -2.87 -6.04
N LEU A 58 1.00 -3.62 -7.02
CA LEU A 58 -0.43 -3.65 -7.29
C LEU A 58 -1.19 -4.29 -6.13
N ASN A 59 -2.25 -3.61 -5.70
CA ASN A 59 -3.03 -3.99 -4.54
C ASN A 59 -4.44 -4.45 -4.91
N TRP A 60 -4.90 -5.48 -4.21
CA TRP A 60 -6.30 -5.90 -4.16
C TRP A 60 -6.78 -5.63 -2.73
N HIS A 61 -7.50 -4.52 -2.56
CA HIS A 61 -7.79 -4.01 -1.24
C HIS A 61 -8.88 -4.82 -0.55
N TYR A 62 -8.77 -4.93 0.77
CA TYR A 62 -9.85 -5.42 1.60
C TYR A 62 -11.05 -4.46 1.54
N ILE A 63 -12.25 -5.01 1.45
CA ILE A 63 -13.51 -4.28 1.67
C ILE A 63 -14.35 -5.02 2.70
N SER A 64 -15.28 -4.31 3.33
CA SER A 64 -16.21 -4.92 4.29
C SER A 64 -17.12 -5.94 3.61
N LYS A 65 -17.76 -6.81 4.39
CA LYS A 65 -18.73 -7.78 3.84
C LYS A 65 -19.91 -7.05 3.21
N GLU A 66 -20.32 -5.94 3.81
CA GLU A 66 -21.42 -5.09 3.38
C GLU A 66 -21.12 -4.43 2.03
N ASP A 67 -19.92 -3.87 1.87
CA ASP A 67 -19.47 -3.29 0.59
C ASP A 67 -19.35 -4.39 -0.48
N PHE A 68 -18.76 -5.54 -0.13
CA PHE A 68 -18.65 -6.69 -1.03
C PHE A 68 -20.01 -7.22 -1.49
N ALA A 69 -20.98 -7.31 -0.58
CA ALA A 69 -22.34 -7.73 -0.90
C ALA A 69 -23.04 -6.73 -1.83
N THR A 70 -22.80 -5.43 -1.61
CA THR A 70 -23.33 -4.35 -2.46
C THR A 70 -22.79 -4.47 -3.88
N ASP A 71 -21.46 -4.61 -4.03
CA ASP A 71 -20.80 -4.78 -5.34
C ASP A 71 -21.27 -6.05 -6.08
N LEU A 72 -21.47 -7.15 -5.35
CA LEU A 72 -22.01 -8.39 -5.91
C LEU A 72 -23.46 -8.23 -6.37
N SER A 73 -24.27 -7.48 -5.66
CA SER A 73 -25.68 -7.25 -6.02
C SER A 73 -25.81 -6.37 -7.27
N ASP A 74 -24.91 -5.40 -7.44
CA ASP A 74 -24.89 -4.51 -8.62
C ASP A 74 -24.41 -5.23 -9.90
N SER A 75 -23.72 -6.37 -9.75
CA SER A 75 -23.12 -7.13 -10.86
C SER A 75 -23.84 -8.44 -11.20
N SER A 76 -24.87 -8.84 -10.46
CA SER A 76 -25.59 -10.10 -10.67
C SER A 76 -27.02 -9.90 -11.17
N ASP A 77 -27.46 -10.76 -12.10
CA ASP A 77 -28.83 -10.74 -12.66
C ASP A 77 -29.92 -11.28 -11.70
N GLY A 78 -29.60 -11.52 -10.42
CA GLY A 78 -30.54 -12.06 -9.43
C GLY A 78 -30.07 -11.93 -7.98
N GLU A 79 -31.02 -11.99 -7.03
CA GLU A 79 -30.71 -11.91 -5.60
C GLU A 79 -29.92 -13.13 -5.13
N LEU A 80 -28.69 -12.91 -4.68
CA LEU A 80 -27.87 -13.92 -4.02
C LEU A 80 -28.38 -14.17 -2.60
N SER A 81 -28.36 -15.43 -2.16
CA SER A 81 -28.66 -15.75 -0.76
C SER A 81 -27.52 -15.33 0.17
N GLU A 82 -27.85 -15.06 1.44
CA GLU A 82 -26.87 -14.72 2.48
C GLU A 82 -25.75 -15.77 2.60
N ALA A 83 -26.08 -17.06 2.44
CA ALA A 83 -25.10 -18.15 2.48
C ALA A 83 -24.14 -18.12 1.28
N GLU A 84 -24.61 -17.71 0.10
CA GLU A 84 -23.77 -17.55 -1.09
C GLU A 84 -22.85 -16.33 -0.96
N ILE A 85 -23.37 -15.21 -0.45
CA ILE A 85 -22.58 -14.01 -0.14
C ILE A 85 -21.48 -14.35 0.85
N GLU A 86 -21.80 -15.03 1.95
CA GLU A 86 -20.82 -15.47 2.96
C GLU A 86 -19.75 -16.37 2.35
N LYS A 87 -20.14 -17.35 1.52
CA LYS A 87 -19.18 -18.24 0.84
C LYS A 87 -18.23 -17.48 -0.08
N ARG A 88 -18.76 -16.57 -0.90
CA ARG A 88 -17.95 -15.75 -1.82
C ARG A 88 -17.04 -14.78 -1.07
N TYR A 89 -17.53 -14.18 0.02
CA TYR A 89 -16.74 -13.28 0.84
C TYR A 89 -15.56 -13.99 1.51
N ARG A 90 -15.74 -15.22 1.99
CA ARG A 90 -14.61 -16.03 2.49
C ARG A 90 -13.55 -16.27 1.42
N GLN A 91 -13.97 -16.64 0.20
CA GLN A 91 -13.05 -16.81 -0.93
C GLN A 91 -12.31 -15.50 -1.25
N PHE A 92 -13.02 -14.36 -1.22
CA PHE A 92 -12.42 -13.04 -1.37
C PHE A 92 -11.36 -12.75 -0.29
N LEU A 93 -11.63 -13.07 0.98
CA LEU A 93 -10.64 -12.90 2.06
C LEU A 93 -9.41 -13.79 1.85
N ASP A 94 -9.60 -15.03 1.41
CA ASP A 94 -8.48 -15.94 1.08
C ASP A 94 -7.64 -15.38 -0.09
N ASP A 95 -8.29 -14.78 -1.08
CA ASP A 95 -7.62 -14.13 -2.21
C ASP A 95 -6.85 -12.87 -1.78
N VAL A 96 -7.45 -12.02 -0.94
CA VAL A 96 -6.79 -10.84 -0.33
C VAL A 96 -5.56 -11.28 0.47
N GLU A 97 -5.70 -12.31 1.31
CA GLU A 97 -4.59 -12.84 2.11
C GLU A 97 -3.46 -13.38 1.22
N ALA A 98 -3.78 -14.14 0.18
CA ALA A 98 -2.81 -14.68 -0.76
C ALA A 98 -2.03 -13.56 -1.48
N ILE A 99 -2.71 -12.48 -1.89
CA ILE A 99 -2.09 -11.31 -2.51
C ILE A 99 -1.19 -10.56 -1.52
N GLN A 100 -1.68 -10.32 -0.30
CA GLN A 100 -0.89 -9.64 0.73
C GLN A 100 0.36 -10.45 1.11
N ASN A 101 0.28 -11.78 1.14
CA ASN A 101 1.44 -12.65 1.36
C ASN A 101 2.51 -12.50 0.25
N GLU A 102 2.12 -12.34 -1.01
CA GLU A 102 3.08 -12.05 -2.10
C GLU A 102 3.68 -10.64 -1.97
N GLN A 103 2.86 -9.64 -1.65
CA GLN A 103 3.33 -8.28 -1.41
C GLN A 103 4.32 -8.23 -0.24
N GLU A 104 4.06 -8.93 0.86
CA GLU A 104 4.99 -9.03 1.98
C GLU A 104 6.34 -9.61 1.57
N GLN A 105 6.38 -10.65 0.74
CA GLN A 105 7.63 -11.23 0.27
C GLN A 105 8.45 -10.22 -0.54
N ILE A 106 7.80 -9.45 -1.41
CA ILE A 106 8.45 -8.39 -2.19
C ILE A 106 8.96 -7.29 -1.26
N LEU A 107 8.14 -6.85 -0.29
CA LEU A 107 8.51 -5.82 0.67
C LEU A 107 9.67 -6.27 1.58
N LYS A 108 9.67 -7.51 2.09
CA LYS A 108 10.78 -8.08 2.86
C LYS A 108 12.08 -8.05 2.05
N TYR A 109 12.03 -8.46 0.78
CA TYR A 109 13.16 -8.36 -0.14
C TYR A 109 13.67 -6.91 -0.29
N LEU A 110 12.77 -5.94 -0.51
CA LEU A 110 13.12 -4.52 -0.65
C LEU A 110 13.70 -3.93 0.65
N ILE A 111 13.19 -4.31 1.81
CA ILE A 111 13.71 -3.91 3.13
C ILE A 111 15.13 -4.45 3.30
N GLU A 112 15.34 -5.74 3.05
CA GLU A 112 16.63 -6.40 3.30
C GLU A 112 17.72 -5.96 2.32
N LYS A 113 17.42 -5.95 1.03
CA LYS A 113 18.39 -5.72 -0.06
C LYS A 113 18.54 -4.26 -0.44
N HIS A 114 17.45 -3.48 -0.38
CA HIS A 114 17.43 -2.08 -0.82
C HIS A 114 17.19 -1.09 0.32
N LYS A 115 17.14 -1.56 1.56
CA LYS A 115 17.00 -0.73 2.78
C LYS A 115 15.77 0.16 2.76
N VAL A 116 14.70 -0.29 2.09
CA VAL A 116 13.39 0.37 2.17
C VAL A 116 12.94 0.37 3.64
N ARG A 117 12.54 1.53 4.16
CA ARG A 117 12.07 1.71 5.54
C ARG A 117 10.62 2.15 5.63
N SER A 118 10.10 2.70 4.55
CA SER A 118 8.75 3.26 4.47
C SER A 118 8.01 2.75 3.22
N VAL A 119 6.70 2.58 3.35
CA VAL A 119 5.78 2.28 2.24
C VAL A 119 4.64 3.28 2.29
N PHE A 120 4.29 3.87 1.15
CA PHE A 120 3.10 4.70 1.02
C PHE A 120 1.87 3.83 0.76
N LEU A 121 0.78 4.07 1.47
CA LEU A 121 -0.42 3.24 1.43
C LEU A 121 -1.62 4.04 0.91
N GLU A 122 -2.28 3.52 -0.13
CA GLU A 122 -3.57 4.01 -0.60
C GLU A 122 -4.62 4.05 0.52
N GLY A 123 -5.52 5.05 0.50
CA GLY A 123 -6.55 5.23 1.52
C GLY A 123 -6.03 5.81 2.85
N LEU A 124 -4.71 5.91 3.03
CA LEU A 124 -4.09 6.56 4.18
C LEU A 124 -3.79 8.03 3.86
N SER A 125 -4.35 8.94 4.65
CA SER A 125 -4.14 10.39 4.60
C SER A 125 -3.58 10.89 5.94
N LYS A 126 -3.15 12.16 6.00
CA LYS A 126 -2.78 12.76 7.29
C LYS A 126 -3.94 12.79 8.30
N LYS A 127 -5.19 12.83 7.83
CA LYS A 127 -6.41 12.92 8.65
C LYS A 127 -6.66 11.63 9.44
N ASN A 128 -6.44 10.47 8.84
CA ASN A 128 -6.67 9.15 9.47
C ASN A 128 -5.38 8.46 9.98
N LEU A 129 -4.19 9.01 9.72
CA LEU A 129 -2.91 8.44 10.15
C LEU A 129 -2.82 8.14 11.65
N SER A 130 -3.37 9.01 12.51
CA SER A 130 -3.35 8.78 13.96
C SER A 130 -4.18 7.55 14.36
N ALA A 131 -5.39 7.42 13.81
CA ALA A 131 -6.27 6.28 14.07
C ALA A 131 -5.64 4.98 13.54
N PHE A 132 -5.06 5.03 12.34
CA PHE A 132 -4.32 3.92 11.74
C PHE A 132 -3.15 3.46 12.63
N ASN A 133 -2.33 4.39 13.13
CA ASN A 133 -1.21 4.06 14.03
C ASN A 133 -1.68 3.50 15.38
N SER A 134 -2.79 4.02 15.93
CA SER A 134 -3.41 3.46 17.13
C SER A 134 -3.86 2.02 16.90
N PHE A 135 -4.45 1.72 15.75
CA PHE A 135 -4.91 0.36 15.44
C PHE A 135 -3.73 -0.61 15.26
N ILE A 136 -2.67 -0.21 14.55
CA ILE A 136 -1.41 -0.99 14.48
C ILE A 136 -0.87 -1.29 15.87
N LYS A 137 -0.89 -0.31 16.78
CA LYS A 137 -0.41 -0.50 18.15
C LYS A 137 -1.26 -1.56 18.86
N THR A 138 -2.59 -1.45 18.79
CA THR A 138 -3.51 -2.43 19.37
C THR A 138 -3.26 -3.83 18.84
N LEU A 139 -3.12 -4.01 17.52
CA LEU A 139 -2.86 -5.32 16.93
C LEU A 139 -1.50 -5.89 17.34
N ARG A 140 -0.47 -5.05 17.47
CA ARG A 140 0.85 -5.50 17.97
C ARG A 140 0.80 -5.97 19.43
N GLU A 141 0.02 -5.29 20.26
CA GLU A 141 -0.10 -5.57 21.70
C GLU A 141 -1.13 -6.68 21.99
N PHE A 142 -1.88 -7.13 20.99
CA PHE A 142 -2.88 -8.19 21.14
C PHE A 142 -2.21 -9.56 21.31
N GLU A 143 -2.48 -10.22 22.43
CA GLU A 143 -2.05 -11.59 22.69
C GLU A 143 -3.04 -12.58 22.09
N MET A 144 -2.63 -13.28 21.03
CA MET A 144 -3.45 -14.30 20.39
C MET A 144 -3.69 -15.48 21.35
N PRO A 145 -4.94 -15.93 21.54
CA PRO A 145 -5.19 -17.13 22.34
C PRO A 145 -4.59 -18.38 21.66
N GLU A 146 -3.96 -19.25 22.45
CA GLU A 146 -3.34 -20.48 21.96
C GLU A 146 -4.34 -21.63 21.76
N GLY A 147 -5.50 -21.59 22.42
CA GLY A 147 -6.48 -22.67 22.41
C GLY A 147 -7.26 -22.82 21.09
N ASP A 148 -8.00 -23.92 20.98
CA ASP A 148 -8.84 -24.24 19.82
C ASP A 148 -10.34 -24.24 20.18
N GLY A 149 -10.71 -23.59 21.29
CA GLY A 149 -12.09 -23.40 21.67
C GLY A 149 -12.83 -22.44 20.71
N ALA A 150 -14.16 -22.46 20.73
CA ALA A 150 -14.96 -21.60 19.86
C ALA A 150 -14.64 -20.10 20.01
N LEU A 151 -14.35 -19.65 21.24
CA LEU A 151 -13.93 -18.26 21.49
C LEU A 151 -12.52 -17.98 20.96
N ASP A 152 -11.59 -18.92 21.11
CA ASP A 152 -10.23 -18.76 20.61
C ASP A 152 -10.22 -18.67 19.08
N LEU A 153 -10.99 -19.54 18.42
CA LEU A 153 -11.18 -19.51 16.95
C LEU A 153 -11.82 -18.20 16.49
N PHE A 154 -12.80 -17.69 17.25
CA PHE A 154 -13.42 -16.39 16.96
C PHE A 154 -12.40 -15.24 17.02
N PHE A 155 -11.57 -15.19 18.07
CA PHE A 155 -10.53 -14.17 18.18
C PHE A 155 -9.44 -14.31 17.11
N LYS A 156 -9.03 -15.54 16.77
CA LYS A 156 -8.07 -15.81 15.68
C LYS A 156 -8.59 -15.29 14.34
N GLU A 157 -9.86 -15.55 14.01
CA GLU A 157 -10.48 -15.07 12.78
C GLU A 157 -10.70 -13.55 12.77
N GLN A 158 -11.09 -12.95 13.90
CA GLN A 158 -11.19 -11.48 14.00
C GLN A 158 -9.83 -10.81 13.79
N TYR A 159 -8.78 -11.30 14.47
CA TYR A 159 -7.43 -10.77 14.31
C TYR A 159 -6.93 -10.93 12.86
N ARG A 160 -7.20 -12.08 12.22
CA ARG A 160 -6.90 -12.29 10.81
C ARG A 160 -7.55 -11.22 9.94
N ARG A 161 -8.86 -10.97 10.13
CA ARG A 161 -9.59 -9.93 9.38
C ARG A 161 -9.04 -8.53 9.62
N ASP A 162 -8.72 -8.19 10.87
CA ASP A 162 -8.13 -6.90 11.21
C ASP A 162 -6.76 -6.72 10.53
N CYS A 163 -5.93 -7.76 10.48
CA CYS A 163 -4.66 -7.75 9.73
C CYS A 163 -4.87 -7.57 8.22
N LEU A 164 -5.85 -8.27 7.63
CA LEU A 164 -6.18 -8.15 6.21
C LEU A 164 -6.69 -6.75 5.86
N GLN A 165 -7.53 -6.15 6.71
CA GLN A 165 -8.01 -4.78 6.57
C GLN A 165 -6.86 -3.77 6.53
N MET A 166 -5.82 -4.00 7.33
CA MET A 166 -4.70 -3.08 7.45
C MET A 166 -3.66 -3.23 6.32
N GLY A 167 -3.63 -4.37 5.63
CA GLY A 167 -2.79 -4.59 4.45
C GLY A 167 -1.35 -5.01 4.75
N ALA A 168 -0.65 -5.51 3.73
CA ALA A 168 0.69 -6.08 3.85
C ALA A 168 1.73 -5.13 4.51
N ALA A 169 1.72 -3.83 4.18
CA ALA A 169 2.64 -2.87 4.78
C ALA A 169 2.39 -2.69 6.29
N ALA A 170 1.12 -2.69 6.72
CA ALA A 170 0.78 -2.60 8.13
C ALA A 170 1.16 -3.87 8.88
N GLN A 171 0.96 -5.05 8.30
CA GLN A 171 1.39 -6.33 8.88
C GLN A 171 2.91 -6.37 9.11
N LEU A 172 3.71 -5.88 8.15
CA LEU A 172 5.16 -5.72 8.33
C LEU A 172 5.52 -4.66 9.39
N LYS A 173 4.70 -3.63 9.54
CA LYS A 173 4.87 -2.65 10.61
C LYS A 173 4.53 -3.27 11.96
N ILE A 174 3.47 -4.07 12.07
CA ILE A 174 3.05 -4.78 13.29
C ILE A 174 4.19 -5.70 13.76
N SER A 175 4.76 -6.51 12.87
CA SER A 175 5.90 -7.42 13.17
C SER A 175 7.24 -6.72 13.41
N GLY A 176 7.32 -5.40 13.21
CA GLY A 176 8.54 -4.62 13.43
C GLY A 176 9.56 -4.68 12.30
N MET A 177 9.23 -5.31 11.15
CA MET A 177 10.11 -5.36 9.98
C MET A 177 10.13 -4.05 9.19
N LEU A 178 9.02 -3.32 9.15
CA LEU A 178 8.89 -2.02 8.48
C LEU A 178 8.92 -0.87 9.49
N GLU A 179 9.64 0.21 9.17
CA GLU A 179 9.77 1.35 10.08
C GLU A 179 8.55 2.28 10.02
N SER A 180 7.95 2.50 8.86
CA SER A 180 6.77 3.36 8.76
C SER A 180 5.86 3.00 7.59
N VAL A 181 4.58 3.27 7.78
CA VAL A 181 3.58 3.35 6.70
C VAL A 181 3.20 4.81 6.56
N LEU A 182 3.32 5.34 5.35
CA LEU A 182 3.16 6.75 5.05
C LEU A 182 1.84 7.00 4.31
N PRO A 183 1.20 8.15 4.53
CA PRO A 183 0.03 8.54 3.75
C PRO A 183 0.35 8.71 2.26
N LEU A 184 -0.38 8.02 1.38
CA LEU A 184 -0.36 8.29 -0.05
C LEU A 184 -1.43 9.33 -0.46
N GLU A 185 -2.44 9.54 0.37
CA GLU A 185 -3.59 10.40 0.05
C GLU A 185 -3.43 11.84 0.55
N ASN A 186 -3.81 12.78 -0.31
CA ASN A 186 -4.27 14.10 0.13
C ASN A 186 -5.74 13.96 0.57
N ALA A 187 -6.05 14.31 1.82
CA ALA A 187 -7.37 14.08 2.40
C ALA A 187 -8.51 14.76 1.61
N GLU A 188 -8.29 15.97 1.08
CA GLU A 188 -9.32 16.70 0.33
C GLU A 188 -9.55 16.09 -1.05
N ALA A 189 -8.47 15.74 -1.75
CA ALA A 189 -8.58 15.12 -3.07
C ALA A 189 -9.14 13.69 -2.98
N PHE A 190 -8.77 12.95 -1.94
CA PHE A 190 -9.31 11.62 -1.67
C PHE A 190 -10.81 11.66 -1.37
N GLU A 191 -11.25 12.59 -0.51
CA GLU A 191 -12.68 12.76 -0.21
C GLU A 191 -13.48 13.22 -1.44
N ALA A 192 -12.90 14.10 -2.27
CA ALA A 192 -13.54 14.57 -3.50
C ALA A 192 -13.66 13.49 -4.57
N ALA A 193 -12.76 12.50 -4.57
CA ALA A 193 -12.77 11.38 -5.50
C ALA A 193 -13.65 10.21 -5.04
N ASN A 194 -14.27 10.28 -3.85
CA ASN A 194 -15.12 9.21 -3.34
C ASN A 194 -16.23 8.86 -4.36
N PRO A 195 -16.24 7.63 -4.89
CA PRO A 195 -17.19 7.25 -5.92
C PRO A 195 -18.60 7.08 -5.36
N VAL A 196 -18.77 6.96 -4.04
CA VAL A 196 -20.09 6.81 -3.41
C VAL A 196 -20.74 8.17 -3.19
N GLY A 197 -21.79 8.44 -3.97
CA GLY A 197 -22.59 9.65 -3.83
C GLY A 197 -23.34 9.71 -2.50
N LYS A 198 -23.87 10.89 -2.15
CA LYS A 198 -24.74 11.05 -0.96
C LYS A 198 -26.02 10.22 -1.03
N ASP A 199 -26.40 9.78 -2.23
CA ASP A 199 -27.52 8.88 -2.51
C ASP A 199 -27.12 7.39 -2.41
N GLY A 200 -25.88 7.08 -1.98
CA GLY A 200 -25.34 5.73 -1.89
C GLY A 200 -24.97 5.10 -3.22
N LYS A 201 -25.15 5.81 -4.35
CA LYS A 201 -24.87 5.27 -5.68
C LYS A 201 -23.42 5.48 -6.06
N VAL A 202 -22.83 4.45 -6.66
CA VAL A 202 -21.47 4.50 -7.21
C VAL A 202 -21.47 5.32 -8.52
N ARG A 203 -20.67 6.40 -8.56
CA ARG A 203 -20.42 7.23 -9.74
C ARG A 203 -18.96 7.65 -9.75
N ILE A 204 -18.22 7.17 -10.75
CA ILE A 204 -16.81 7.53 -10.92
C ILE A 204 -16.71 8.91 -11.57
N ASP A 205 -16.22 9.89 -10.80
CA ASP A 205 -15.77 11.17 -11.36
C ASP A 205 -14.31 11.08 -11.78
N LYS A 206 -14.08 10.82 -13.07
CA LYS A 206 -12.74 10.70 -13.65
C LYS A 206 -11.86 11.92 -13.39
N ASN A 207 -12.43 13.13 -13.35
CA ASN A 207 -11.65 14.34 -13.12
C ASN A 207 -11.22 14.45 -11.65
N ALA A 208 -12.07 14.00 -10.72
CA ALA A 208 -11.74 13.94 -9.31
C ALA A 208 -10.66 12.88 -9.03
N GLU A 209 -10.76 11.70 -9.66
CA GLU A 209 -9.73 10.64 -9.56
C GLU A 209 -8.38 11.10 -10.13
N GLU A 210 -8.34 11.69 -11.32
CA GLU A 210 -7.10 12.23 -11.89
C GLU A 210 -6.45 13.29 -10.98
N LYS A 211 -7.28 14.12 -10.32
CA LYS A 211 -6.81 15.10 -9.34
C LYS A 211 -6.27 14.43 -8.07
N ARG A 212 -6.89 13.36 -7.59
CA ARG A 212 -6.41 12.54 -6.47
C ARG A 212 -5.04 11.96 -6.81
N GLU A 213 -4.89 11.34 -7.97
CA GLU A 213 -3.62 10.77 -8.44
C GLU A 213 -2.53 11.83 -8.63
N ASP A 214 -2.88 13.01 -9.11
CA ASP A 214 -1.95 14.16 -9.16
C ASP A 214 -1.42 14.53 -7.77
N GLU A 215 -2.29 14.53 -6.74
CA GLU A 215 -1.86 14.78 -5.37
C GLU A 215 -0.98 13.65 -4.81
N MET A 216 -1.24 12.39 -5.16
CA MET A 216 -0.35 11.26 -4.82
C MET A 216 1.04 11.47 -5.39
N VAL A 217 1.15 11.83 -6.67
CA VAL A 217 2.44 12.12 -7.32
C VAL A 217 3.15 13.26 -6.60
N LYS A 218 2.48 14.37 -6.27
CA LYS A 218 3.07 15.49 -5.52
C LYS A 218 3.61 15.07 -4.15
N LEU A 219 2.98 14.11 -3.47
CA LEU A 219 3.48 13.56 -2.21
C LEU A 219 4.75 12.73 -2.44
N LEU A 220 4.77 11.88 -3.45
CA LEU A 220 5.93 11.04 -3.79
C LEU A 220 7.13 11.88 -4.24
N MET A 221 6.92 12.99 -4.94
CA MET A 221 7.98 13.88 -5.42
C MET A 221 8.75 14.63 -4.33
N LYS A 222 8.32 14.53 -3.07
CA LYS A 222 9.05 15.11 -1.93
C LYS A 222 10.17 14.21 -1.43
N GLY A 223 10.21 12.95 -1.86
CA GLY A 223 11.22 11.98 -1.49
C GLY A 223 12.39 11.90 -2.49
N GLU A 224 13.41 11.15 -2.11
CA GLU A 224 14.55 10.78 -2.96
C GLU A 224 14.78 9.26 -2.86
N GLY A 225 15.54 8.69 -3.80
CA GLY A 225 15.88 7.27 -3.76
C GLY A 225 14.71 6.35 -4.13
N ILE A 226 14.47 5.29 -3.36
CA ILE A 226 13.39 4.33 -3.64
C ILE A 226 12.17 4.66 -2.79
N SER A 227 11.05 4.93 -3.46
CA SER A 227 9.72 5.03 -2.86
C SER A 227 8.90 3.80 -3.25
N VAL A 228 8.29 3.14 -2.28
CA VAL A 228 7.42 1.99 -2.53
C VAL A 228 6.00 2.40 -2.19
N ILE A 229 5.07 2.08 -3.09
CA ILE A 229 3.63 2.36 -2.91
C ILE A 229 2.83 1.06 -3.02
N LEU A 230 1.83 0.91 -2.17
CA LEU A 230 0.76 -0.07 -2.32
C LEU A 230 -0.50 0.66 -2.78
N LEU A 231 -0.90 0.40 -4.02
CA LEU A 231 -1.94 1.14 -4.71
C LEU A 231 -2.71 0.19 -5.63
N GLY A 232 -4.02 0.40 -5.76
CA GLY A 232 -4.91 -0.42 -6.58
C GLY A 232 -4.49 -0.40 -8.05
N GLY A 233 -4.65 -1.53 -8.75
CA GLY A 233 -4.23 -1.63 -10.15
C GLY A 233 -4.99 -0.73 -11.13
N GLY A 234 -6.12 -0.15 -10.71
CA GLY A 234 -6.83 0.89 -11.45
C GLY A 234 -6.12 2.25 -11.50
N HIS A 235 -5.12 2.48 -10.64
CA HIS A 235 -4.42 3.77 -10.50
C HIS A 235 -3.01 3.73 -11.11
N ASP A 236 -2.91 3.81 -12.45
CA ASP A 236 -1.62 3.91 -13.14
C ASP A 236 -1.14 5.37 -13.21
N LEU A 237 -0.13 5.71 -12.43
CA LEU A 237 0.40 7.07 -12.32
C LEU A 237 1.25 7.53 -13.52
N THR A 238 1.39 6.71 -14.57
CA THR A 238 2.24 7.01 -15.74
C THR A 238 1.84 8.31 -16.41
N ASP A 239 0.55 8.54 -16.64
CA ASP A 239 0.08 9.75 -17.32
C ASP A 239 0.20 10.99 -16.43
N ASN A 240 -0.01 10.87 -15.11
CA ASN A 240 0.19 11.95 -14.15
C ASN A 240 1.66 12.38 -14.12
N LEU A 241 2.59 11.43 -14.02
CA LEU A 241 4.04 11.70 -14.04
C LEU A 241 4.47 12.40 -15.33
N LYS A 242 3.96 11.94 -16.48
CA LYS A 242 4.21 12.55 -17.79
C LYS A 242 3.65 13.97 -17.88
N ARG A 243 2.41 14.18 -17.44
CA ARG A 243 1.74 15.49 -17.43
C ARG A 243 2.48 16.49 -16.54
N MET A 244 3.03 16.03 -15.41
CA MET A 244 3.85 16.83 -14.50
C MET A 244 5.30 17.05 -14.97
N LYS A 245 5.70 16.47 -16.11
CA LYS A 245 7.05 16.58 -16.69
C LYS A 245 8.16 16.14 -15.74
N VAL A 246 7.92 15.04 -15.04
CA VAL A 246 8.87 14.47 -14.08
C VAL A 246 9.79 13.49 -14.80
N ASP A 247 10.76 14.02 -15.54
CA ASP A 247 11.62 13.22 -16.42
C ASP A 247 12.73 12.43 -15.68
N SER A 248 12.90 12.69 -14.38
CA SER A 248 13.93 12.09 -13.53
C SER A 248 13.42 11.00 -12.59
N VAL A 249 12.21 10.48 -12.83
CA VAL A 249 11.62 9.42 -12.01
C VAL A 249 11.46 8.16 -12.84
N LEU A 250 12.07 7.07 -12.38
CA LEU A 250 11.75 5.76 -12.90
C LEU A 250 10.53 5.22 -12.15
N TYR A 251 9.45 5.03 -12.87
CA TYR A 251 8.23 4.41 -12.36
C TYR A 251 8.11 3.00 -12.92
N PHE A 252 7.84 2.03 -12.05
CA PHE A 252 7.43 0.71 -12.52
C PHE A 252 6.40 0.07 -11.60
N ARG A 253 5.52 -0.70 -12.22
CA ARG A 253 4.44 -1.46 -11.60
C ARG A 253 4.86 -2.92 -11.47
N VAL A 254 4.53 -3.53 -10.35
CA VAL A 254 4.84 -4.92 -10.02
C VAL A 254 3.53 -5.62 -9.67
N SER A 255 3.18 -6.64 -10.44
CA SER A 255 2.02 -7.48 -10.15
C SER A 255 2.45 -8.85 -9.61
N GLY A 256 1.72 -9.31 -8.58
CA GLY A 256 1.86 -10.65 -8.03
C GLY A 256 1.08 -11.68 -8.84
N LYS A 257 1.43 -12.96 -8.74
CA LYS A 257 0.71 -14.03 -9.44
C LYS A 257 -0.71 -14.19 -8.94
N GLN A 258 -0.95 -14.00 -7.65
CA GLN A 258 -2.30 -14.05 -7.08
C GLN A 258 -3.14 -12.85 -7.49
N TYR A 259 -2.51 -11.67 -7.58
CA TYR A 259 -3.19 -10.46 -8.08
C TYR A 259 -3.70 -10.69 -9.51
N GLU A 260 -2.83 -11.16 -10.38
CA GLU A 260 -3.18 -11.47 -11.78
C GLU A 260 -4.20 -12.60 -11.88
N ARG A 261 -4.14 -13.62 -11.02
CA ARG A 261 -5.17 -14.67 -10.97
C ARG A 261 -6.54 -14.08 -10.66
N VAL A 262 -6.65 -13.22 -9.64
CA VAL A 262 -7.93 -12.63 -9.23
C VAL A 262 -8.47 -11.73 -10.34
N VAL A 263 -7.64 -10.82 -10.88
CA VAL A 263 -8.07 -9.89 -11.93
C VAL A 263 -8.52 -10.61 -13.20
N ASN A 264 -7.83 -11.67 -13.61
CA ASN A 264 -8.20 -12.43 -14.83
C ASN A 264 -9.36 -13.42 -14.63
N ASN A 265 -9.78 -13.69 -13.39
CA ASN A 265 -10.90 -14.58 -13.07
C ASN A 265 -12.21 -13.82 -12.77
N GLN A 266 -12.24 -12.50 -12.99
CA GLN A 266 -13.43 -11.68 -12.80
C GLN A 266 -14.34 -11.61 -14.03
N ASP A 267 -14.04 -12.40 -15.07
CA ASP A 267 -14.85 -12.57 -16.28
C ASP A 267 -15.99 -13.60 -16.11
#